data_AF-A0A965P1G5-F1
#
_entry.id   AF-A0A965P1G5-F1
#
_cell.length_a   1.000
_cell.length_b   1.000
_cell.length_c   1.000
_cell.angle_alpha   90.00
_cell.angle_beta   90.00
_cell.angle_gamma   90.00
#
_symmetry.space_group_name_H-M   'P 1'
#
loop_
_entity.id
_entity.type
_entity.pdbx_description
1 polymer ?
#
loop_
_entity_poly.entity_id
_entity_poly.type
_entity_poly.pdbx_seq_one_letter_code
_entity_poly.pdbx_strand_id
1 'polypeptide(L)'
;MNPRTPRWDRMNAERDAKVLAAACDVATESGLQGLTRRAVAERAGVALGCVNLSYGDLAGLHRAVVQEAIARPLLGVLAQALAMGDPTARDAPDALKSAALATVR
;
A
#
# COMPACT_ATOMS: atom_id res chain seq x y z
N MET A 1 18.92 22.01 21.00
CA MET A 1 18.69 20.64 20.50
C MET A 1 18.53 20.73 18.99
N ASN A 2 19.44 20.16 18.20
CA ASN A 2 19.45 20.32 16.74
C ASN A 2 18.73 19.11 16.09
N PRO A 3 17.51 19.26 15.53
CA PRO A 3 16.77 18.13 14.97
C PRO A 3 17.07 17.99 13.47
N ARG A 4 18.35 17.82 13.11
CA ARG A 4 18.69 17.50 11.71
C ARG A 4 18.62 15.99 11.56
N THR A 5 17.48 15.49 11.13
CA THR A 5 17.30 14.10 10.70
C THR A 5 18.45 13.74 9.76
N PRO A 6 19.20 12.66 10.02
CA PRO A 6 20.24 12.19 9.13
C PRO A 6 19.78 12.09 7.66
N ARG A 7 20.68 12.38 6.72
CA ARG A 7 20.37 12.35 5.27
C ARG A 7 19.81 11.00 4.80
N TRP A 8 20.25 9.90 5.41
CA TRP A 8 19.80 8.55 5.07
C TRP A 8 18.35 8.27 5.49
N ASP A 9 17.88 8.85 6.60
CA ASP A 9 16.48 8.72 7.03
C ASP A 9 15.51 9.32 6.01
N ARG A 10 15.83 10.52 5.51
CA ARG A 10 15.00 11.19 4.48
C ARG A 10 14.96 10.40 3.19
N MET A 11 16.12 9.92 2.73
CA MET A 11 16.21 9.13 1.50
C MET A 11 15.46 7.80 1.63
N ASN A 12 15.49 7.17 2.81
CA ASN A 12 14.70 5.97 3.09
C ASN A 12 13.20 6.27 3.06
N ALA A 13 12.76 7.34 3.71
CA ALA A 13 11.36 7.76 3.69
C ALA A 13 10.87 8.11 2.28
N GLU A 14 11.67 8.80 1.48
CA GLU A 14 11.34 9.10 0.07
C GLU A 14 11.22 7.83 -0.77
N ARG A 15 12.13 6.87 -0.57
CA ARG A 15 12.07 5.55 -1.22
C ARG A 15 10.83 4.77 -0.80
N ASP A 16 10.53 4.73 0.51
CA ASP A 16 9.36 4.02 1.04
C ASP A 16 8.07 4.63 0.50
N ALA A 17 7.96 5.96 0.50
CA ALA A 17 6.83 6.67 -0.11
C ALA A 17 6.68 6.36 -1.61
N LYS A 18 7.79 6.31 -2.36
CA LYS A 18 7.79 5.95 -3.79
C LYS A 18 7.30 4.52 -4.02
N VAL A 19 7.75 3.58 -3.19
CA VAL A 19 7.34 2.17 -3.27
C VAL A 19 5.86 2.02 -2.91
N LEU A 20 5.37 2.73 -1.88
CA LEU A 20 3.95 2.70 -1.49
C LEU A 20 3.05 3.27 -2.58
N ALA A 21 3.40 4.43 -3.14
CA ALA A 21 2.63 5.05 -4.21
C ALA A 21 2.50 4.09 -5.41
N ALA A 22 3.61 3.51 -5.86
CA ALA A 22 3.62 2.52 -6.92
C ALA A 22 2.79 1.27 -6.59
N ALA A 23 2.81 0.82 -5.33
CA ALA A 23 2.02 -0.31 -4.87
C ALA A 23 0.51 -0.01 -4.90
N CYS A 24 0.10 1.19 -4.48
CA CYS A 24 -1.28 1.65 -4.58
C CYS A 24 -1.74 1.76 -6.04
N ASP A 25 -0.88 2.24 -6.94
CA ASP A 25 -1.20 2.31 -8.38
C ASP A 25 -1.42 0.90 -8.96
N VAL A 26 -0.50 -0.03 -8.68
CA VAL A 26 -0.63 -1.43 -9.11
C VAL A 26 -1.89 -2.08 -8.54
N ALA A 27 -2.20 -1.86 -7.26
CA ALA A 27 -3.40 -2.39 -6.62
C ALA A 27 -4.68 -1.78 -7.20
N THR A 28 -4.65 -0.51 -7.61
CA THR A 28 -5.81 0.16 -8.22
C THR A 28 -6.06 -0.35 -9.64
N GLU A 29 -5.01 -0.60 -10.42
CA GLU A 29 -5.12 -1.04 -11.82
C GLU A 29 -5.37 -2.55 -11.97
N SER A 30 -4.62 -3.37 -11.22
CA SER A 30 -4.60 -4.84 -11.37
C SER A 30 -5.25 -5.58 -10.20
N GLY A 31 -5.74 -4.83 -9.21
CA GLY A 31 -6.26 -5.37 -7.97
C GLY A 31 -5.18 -5.88 -7.02
N LEU A 32 -5.59 -6.18 -5.80
CA LEU A 32 -4.70 -6.71 -4.76
C LEU A 32 -4.09 -8.08 -5.12
N GLN A 33 -4.75 -8.90 -5.94
CA GLN A 33 -4.19 -10.17 -6.40
C GLN A 33 -3.02 -9.98 -7.38
N GLY A 34 -3.02 -8.89 -8.15
CA GLY A 34 -1.94 -8.53 -9.07
C GLY A 34 -0.75 -7.84 -8.37
N LEU A 35 -0.89 -7.51 -7.08
CA LEU A 35 0.15 -6.83 -6.32
C LEU A 35 1.32 -7.79 -6.05
N THR A 36 2.42 -7.60 -6.78
CA THR A 36 3.66 -8.37 -6.58
C THR A 36 4.83 -7.42 -6.37
N ARG A 37 5.83 -7.86 -5.61
CA ARG A 37 7.07 -7.08 -5.39
C ARG A 37 7.76 -6.69 -6.69
N ARG A 38 7.67 -7.55 -7.72
CA ARG A 38 8.23 -7.29 -9.05
C ARG A 38 7.45 -6.18 -9.77
N ALA A 39 6.12 -6.28 -9.82
CA ALA A 39 5.28 -5.25 -10.43
C ALA A 39 5.48 -3.87 -9.76
N VAL A 40 5.59 -3.86 -8.43
CA VAL A 40 5.85 -2.63 -7.67
C VAL A 40 7.26 -2.08 -7.93
N ALA A 41 8.28 -2.93 -7.96
CA ALA A 41 9.65 -2.49 -8.26
C ALA A 41 9.76 -1.88 -9.67
N GLU A 42 9.15 -2.53 -10.66
CA GLU A 42 9.07 -2.06 -12.04
C GLU A 42 8.33 -0.72 -12.10
N ARG A 43 7.16 -0.59 -11.45
CA ARG A 43 6.37 0.65 -11.40
C ARG A 43 7.11 1.79 -10.71
N ALA A 44 7.77 1.52 -9.58
CA ALA A 44 8.52 2.51 -8.82
C ALA A 44 9.87 2.86 -9.47
N GLY A 45 10.33 2.11 -10.48
CA GLY A 45 11.66 2.28 -11.06
C GLY A 45 12.76 2.09 -10.01
N VAL A 46 12.63 1.07 -9.16
CA VAL A 46 13.62 0.72 -8.12
C VAL A 46 14.04 -0.74 -8.28
N ALA A 47 15.19 -1.11 -7.71
CA ALA A 47 15.60 -2.50 -7.65
C ALA A 47 14.63 -3.32 -6.78
N LEU A 48 14.41 -4.60 -7.12
CA LEU A 48 13.52 -5.49 -6.36
C LEU A 48 13.88 -5.57 -4.86
N GLY A 49 15.18 -5.56 -4.54
CA GLY A 49 15.67 -5.56 -3.15
C GLY A 49 15.24 -4.32 -2.36
N CYS A 50 15.01 -3.18 -3.02
CA CYS A 50 14.53 -1.96 -2.38
C CYS A 50 13.10 -2.12 -1.83
N VAL A 51 12.25 -2.91 -2.49
CA VAL A 51 10.89 -3.17 -2.00
C VAL A 51 10.92 -3.95 -0.69
N ASN A 52 11.79 -4.96 -0.60
CA ASN A 52 12.00 -5.72 0.64
C ASN A 52 12.59 -4.85 1.74
N LEU A 53 13.49 -3.91 1.40
CA LEU A 53 14.05 -2.99 2.39
C LEU A 53 12.98 -2.04 2.97
N SER A 54 11.99 -1.64 2.18
CA SER A 54 10.88 -0.79 2.65
C SER A 54 9.85 -1.56 3.50
N TYR A 55 9.41 -2.73 3.03
CA TYR A 55 8.20 -3.38 3.55
C TYR A 55 8.42 -4.83 3.99
N GLY A 56 9.66 -5.33 3.93
CA GLY A 56 10.02 -6.69 4.33
C GLY A 56 9.58 -7.73 3.29
N ASP A 57 8.31 -8.12 3.37
CA ASP A 57 7.71 -9.16 2.54
C ASP A 57 6.45 -8.65 1.81
N LEU A 58 5.83 -9.55 1.04
CA LEU A 58 4.62 -9.20 0.29
C LEU A 58 3.43 -8.92 1.21
N ALA A 59 3.35 -9.57 2.38
CA ALA A 59 2.27 -9.36 3.34
C ALA A 59 2.38 -7.98 4.02
N GLY A 60 3.60 -7.54 4.34
CA GLY A 60 3.91 -6.20 4.82
C GLY A 60 3.55 -5.14 3.80
N LEU A 61 3.87 -5.37 2.52
CA LEU A 61 3.47 -4.49 1.43
C LEU A 61 1.94 -4.42 1.26
N HIS A 62 1.26 -5.56 1.28
CA HIS A 62 -0.22 -5.62 1.25
C HIS A 62 -0.83 -4.80 2.38
N ARG A 63 -0.36 -5.02 3.62
CA ARG A 63 -0.85 -4.29 4.79
C ARG A 63 -0.65 -2.79 4.63
N ALA A 64 0.51 -2.36 4.15
CA ALA A 64 0.79 -0.95 3.91
C ALA A 64 -0.16 -0.34 2.87
N VAL A 65 -0.44 -1.05 1.78
CA VAL A 65 -1.40 -0.61 0.76
C VAL A 65 -2.82 -0.52 1.32
N VAL A 66 -3.28 -1.50 2.12
CA VAL A 66 -4.61 -1.46 2.73
C VAL A 66 -4.72 -0.32 3.75
N GLN A 67 -3.68 -0.09 4.57
CA GLN A 67 -3.62 1.06 5.47
C GLN A 67 -3.70 2.39 4.70
N GLU A 68 -2.96 2.53 3.61
CA GLU A 68 -3.02 3.71 2.75
C GLU A 68 -4.40 3.86 2.10
N ALA A 69 -5.04 2.76 1.69
CA ALA A 69 -6.40 2.77 1.14
C ALA A 69 -7.46 3.18 2.17
N ILE A 70 -7.21 2.99 3.46
CA ILE A 70 -8.06 3.49 4.55
C ILE A 70 -7.77 4.99 4.79
N ALA A 71 -6.49 5.37 4.88
CA ALA A 71 -6.07 6.74 5.14
C ALA A 71 -6.45 7.70 4.00
N ARG A 72 -6.32 7.24 2.76
CA ARG A 72 -6.76 7.89 1.52
C ARG A 72 -7.76 6.95 0.87
N PRO A 73 -9.07 7.20 0.99
CA PRO A 73 -10.13 6.24 0.64
C PRO A 73 -10.07 5.68 -0.79
N LEU A 74 -9.24 4.65 -1.03
CA LEU A 74 -9.15 3.92 -2.28
C LEU A 74 -10.21 2.81 -2.25
N LEU A 75 -11.47 3.19 -2.44
CA LEU A 75 -12.63 2.33 -2.18
C LEU A 75 -12.59 0.99 -2.93
N GLY A 76 -12.10 0.96 -4.18
CA GLY A 76 -11.96 -0.28 -4.94
C GLY A 76 -10.94 -1.25 -4.33
N VAL A 77 -9.79 -0.74 -3.88
CA VAL A 77 -8.76 -1.53 -3.19
C VAL A 77 -9.30 -2.02 -1.84
N LEU A 78 -9.99 -1.16 -1.09
CA LEU A 78 -10.59 -1.52 0.19
C LEU A 78 -11.68 -2.59 0.04
N ALA A 79 -12.51 -2.50 -1.01
CA ALA A 79 -13.55 -3.49 -1.28
C ALA A 79 -12.95 -4.87 -1.60
N GLN A 80 -11.89 -4.92 -2.40
CA GLN A 80 -11.15 -6.15 -2.67
C GLN A 80 -10.52 -6.72 -1.39
N ALA A 81 -9.91 -5.86 -0.55
CA ALA A 81 -9.32 -6.28 0.71
C ALA A 81 -10.38 -6.90 1.65
N LEU A 82 -11.56 -6.29 1.73
CA LEU A 82 -12.71 -6.83 2.48
C LEU A 82 -13.17 -8.18 1.93
N ALA A 83 -13.28 -8.32 0.60
CA ALA A 83 -13.68 -9.57 -0.05
C ALA A 83 -12.67 -10.70 0.19
N MET A 84 -11.38 -10.37 0.27
CA MET A 84 -10.29 -11.31 0.60
C MET A 84 -10.21 -11.62 2.10
N GLY A 85 -10.98 -10.93 2.94
CA GLY A 85 -10.95 -11.11 4.38
C GLY A 85 -9.69 -10.56 5.06
N ASP A 86 -9.10 -9.51 4.49
CA ASP A 86 -7.94 -8.85 5.08
C ASP A 86 -8.29 -8.29 6.48
N PRO A 87 -7.52 -8.62 7.53
CA PRO A 87 -7.82 -8.19 8.89
C PRO A 87 -7.76 -6.66 9.05
N THR A 88 -6.82 -6.00 8.36
CA THR A 88 -6.68 -4.55 8.40
C THR A 88 -7.89 -3.86 7.75
N ALA A 89 -8.41 -4.42 6.66
CA ALA A 89 -9.62 -3.91 6.04
C ALA A 89 -10.87 -4.07 6.92
N ARG A 90 -10.96 -5.16 7.71
CA ARG A 90 -12.09 -5.38 8.64
C ARG A 90 -12.14 -4.36 9.77
N ASP A 91 -10.97 -3.94 10.24
CA ASP A 91 -10.82 -2.94 11.29
C ASP A 91 -11.06 -1.50 10.77
N ALA A 92 -11.27 -1.31 9.47
CA ALA A 92 -11.60 -0.02 8.89
C ALA A 92 -12.95 0.52 9.42
N PRO A 93 -13.12 1.85 9.51
CA PRO A 93 -14.38 2.48 9.89
C PRO A 93 -15.58 1.97 9.08
N ASP A 94 -16.72 1.74 9.74
CA ASP A 94 -17.93 1.19 9.12
C ASP A 94 -18.44 2.01 7.93
N ALA A 95 -18.27 3.33 7.97
CA ALA A 95 -18.60 4.22 6.86
C ALA A 95 -17.76 3.91 5.61
N LEU A 96 -16.45 3.65 5.78
CA LEU A 96 -15.55 3.30 4.68
C LEU A 96 -15.84 1.91 4.14
N LYS A 97 -16.12 0.93 5.02
CA LYS A 97 -16.52 -0.43 4.60
C LYS A 97 -17.80 -0.39 3.78
N SER A 98 -18.80 0.36 4.22
CA SER A 98 -20.08 0.52 3.50
C SER A 98 -19.88 1.19 2.14
N ALA A 99 -19.08 2.26 2.08
CA ALA A 99 -18.75 2.95 0.84
C ALA A 99 -17.98 2.06 -0.13
N ALA A 100 -17.02 1.28 0.35
CA ALA A 100 -16.25 0.33 -0.44
C ALA A 100 -17.15 -0.76 -1.04
N LEU A 101 -18.03 -1.38 -0.24
CA LEU A 101 -18.96 -2.40 -0.72
C LEU A 101 -19.95 -1.86 -1.76
N ALA A 102 -20.33 -0.59 -1.67
CA ALA A 102 -21.17 0.05 -2.68
C ALA A 102 -20.50 0.19 -4.06
N THR A 103 -19.17 0.11 -4.16
CA THR A 103 -18.45 0.22 -5.44
C THR A 103 -18.48 -1.05 -6.28
N VAL A 104 -18.78 -2.23 -5.70
CA VAL A 104 -18.71 -3.54 -6.37
C VAL A 104 -20.09 -4.01 -6.85
N ARG A 105 -20.93 -3.07 -7.29
CA ARG A 105 -22.34 -3.32 -7.62
C ARG A 105 -22.55 -3.87 -9.02
#